data_AF-A0A975TS83-F1
#
_entry.id   AF-A0A975TS83-F1
#
_cell.length_a   1.000
_cell.length_b   1.000
_cell.length_c   1.000
_cell.angle_alpha   90.00
_cell.angle_beta   90.00
_cell.angle_gamma   90.00
#
_symmetry.space_group_name_H-M   'P 1'
#
loop_
_entity.id
_entity.type
_entity.pdbx_description
1 polymer ?
#
loop_
_entity_poly.entity_id
_entity_poly.type
_entity_poly.pdbx_seq_one_letter_code
_entity_poly.pdbx_strand_id
1 'polypeptide(L)'
;MTPDMRAALQETGQKVTFTDGEILRHKDAFAPDMLLITQGKVDCILSASDAIHLTVGPDTIVGEIGFLTGKGATATLRALGPVEALSLDAAALQRLQRDMPSIAAQVLRHLARLMSERQEQNEDLLADSDPGKRSDFEIIRCSTLDQLRAAQRLRYDVYCVELGRSSPFADADEGILVDDLDEHGTSFIALETGLVIGTARVNLGRDGALGVLPDLYGIEASPFELENSAIITKYAVRDSHRGGFTYLRLFSAIGTYVHASRVDAIFIDCVPKLARFYGSVGFERTGDDFIHYENGLSVPMVLDLNAFFERMPLEERLRRNRPF
;
A
#
# COMPACT_ATOMS: atom_id res chain seq x y z
N MET A 1 9.45 -19.58 2.28
CA MET A 1 10.32 -18.56 2.90
C MET A 1 11.78 -18.94 2.70
N THR A 2 12.66 -18.00 2.30
CA THR A 2 14.10 -18.25 2.12
C THR A 2 14.86 -18.19 3.47
N PRO A 3 16.08 -18.75 3.56
CA PRO A 3 16.91 -18.64 4.76
C PRO A 3 17.18 -17.18 5.19
N ASP A 4 17.45 -16.29 4.22
CA ASP A 4 17.74 -14.88 4.50
C ASP A 4 16.51 -14.13 5.04
N MET A 5 15.32 -14.38 4.45
CA MET A 5 14.07 -13.86 4.98
C MET A 5 13.83 -14.31 6.42
N ARG A 6 14.08 -15.59 6.72
CA ARG A 6 13.94 -16.11 8.08
C ARG A 6 14.88 -15.40 9.05
N ALA A 7 16.15 -15.27 8.71
CA ALA A 7 17.15 -14.63 9.58
C ALA A 7 16.76 -13.18 9.89
N ALA A 8 16.35 -12.42 8.88
CA ALA A 8 15.90 -11.04 9.04
C ALA A 8 14.62 -10.91 9.89
N LEU A 9 13.66 -11.82 9.73
CA LEU A 9 12.46 -11.86 10.58
C LEU A 9 12.79 -12.27 12.02
N GLN A 10 13.77 -13.14 12.25
CA GLN A 10 14.26 -13.50 13.59
C GLN A 10 14.95 -12.32 14.30
N GLU A 11 15.63 -11.46 13.55
CA GLU A 11 16.29 -10.27 14.09
C GLU A 11 15.29 -9.17 14.47
N THR A 12 14.21 -9.03 13.71
CA THR A 12 13.23 -7.94 13.86
C THR A 12 11.99 -8.30 14.70
N GLY A 13 11.59 -9.56 14.73
CA GLY A 13 10.41 -10.07 15.43
C GLY A 13 10.66 -10.40 16.91
N GLN A 14 9.59 -10.39 17.70
CA GLN A 14 9.65 -10.76 19.12
C GLN A 14 9.32 -12.23 19.31
N LYS A 15 10.13 -12.96 20.09
CA LYS A 15 9.86 -14.37 20.38
C LYS A 15 8.67 -14.51 21.33
N VAL A 16 7.74 -15.39 20.98
CA VAL A 16 6.59 -15.77 21.79
C VAL A 16 6.46 -17.28 21.81
N THR A 17 5.93 -17.82 22.90
CA THR A 17 5.75 -19.27 23.08
C THR A 17 4.36 -19.59 23.57
N PHE A 18 3.80 -20.70 23.13
CA PHE A 18 2.48 -21.18 23.50
C PHE A 18 2.55 -22.64 23.96
N THR A 19 1.77 -22.95 24.98
CA THR A 19 1.60 -24.29 25.55
C THR A 19 0.56 -25.11 24.78
N ASP A 20 0.54 -26.43 24.99
CA ASP A 20 -0.42 -27.31 24.31
C ASP A 20 -1.87 -26.89 24.57
N GLY A 21 -2.66 -26.77 23.50
CA GLY A 21 -4.06 -26.35 23.55
C GLY A 21 -4.29 -24.84 23.76
N GLU A 22 -3.23 -24.05 23.94
CA GLU A 22 -3.33 -22.59 24.11
C GLU A 22 -3.84 -21.91 22.84
N ILE A 23 -4.69 -20.89 23.01
CA ILE A 23 -5.24 -20.13 21.89
C ILE A 23 -4.31 -18.96 21.55
N LEU A 24 -3.75 -18.99 20.35
CA LEU A 24 -2.88 -17.93 19.82
C LEU A 24 -3.71 -16.72 19.36
N ARG A 25 -4.89 -17.00 18.77
CA ARG A 25 -5.84 -16.01 18.24
C ARG A 25 -7.26 -16.53 18.38
N HIS A 26 -8.17 -15.65 18.76
CA HIS A 26 -9.61 -15.91 18.71
C HIS A 26 -10.19 -15.36 17.40
N LYS A 27 -11.06 -16.14 16.75
CA LYS A 27 -11.85 -15.63 15.62
C LYS A 27 -12.57 -14.33 15.99
N ASP A 28 -12.65 -13.42 15.04
CA ASP A 28 -13.24 -12.08 15.14
C ASP A 28 -12.50 -11.10 16.07
N ALA A 29 -11.52 -11.57 16.85
CA ALA A 29 -10.68 -10.70 17.66
C ALA A 29 -9.60 -10.03 16.81
N PHE A 30 -9.44 -8.72 16.99
CA PHE A 30 -8.34 -7.98 16.39
C PHE A 30 -7.02 -8.31 17.09
N ALA A 31 -5.96 -8.46 16.30
CA ALA A 31 -4.59 -8.55 16.79
C ALA A 31 -3.70 -7.57 16.02
N PRO A 32 -2.84 -6.80 16.70
CA PRO A 32 -1.98 -5.80 16.07
C PRO A 32 -0.72 -6.40 15.43
N ASP A 33 -0.63 -7.72 15.31
CA ASP A 33 0.54 -8.47 14.86
C ASP A 33 0.17 -9.80 14.17
N MET A 34 1.04 -10.25 13.28
CA MET A 34 1.01 -11.59 12.71
C MET A 34 2.08 -12.49 13.36
N LEU A 35 1.91 -13.81 13.25
CA LEU A 35 2.80 -14.79 13.87
C LEU A 35 3.50 -15.62 12.79
N LEU A 36 4.83 -15.68 12.84
CA LEU A 36 5.60 -16.67 12.09
C LEU A 36 5.90 -17.87 12.99
N ILE A 37 5.36 -19.04 12.67
CA ILE A 37 5.62 -20.27 13.42
C ILE A 37 7.06 -20.72 13.16
N THR A 38 7.87 -20.84 14.22
CA THR A 38 9.26 -21.30 14.13
C THR A 38 9.41 -22.74 14.57
N GLN A 39 8.58 -23.21 15.52
CA GLN A 39 8.53 -24.60 15.97
C GLN A 39 7.11 -24.98 16.38
N GLY A 40 6.78 -26.28 16.30
CA GLY A 40 5.47 -26.80 16.68
C GLY A 40 4.43 -26.75 15.56
N LYS A 41 3.17 -27.03 15.90
CA LYS A 41 2.04 -27.05 14.97
C LYS A 41 0.87 -26.23 15.52
N VAL A 42 0.12 -25.60 14.63
CA VAL A 42 -1.06 -24.80 14.97
C VAL A 42 -2.25 -25.31 14.17
N ASP A 43 -3.36 -25.49 14.86
CA ASP A 43 -4.66 -25.82 14.31
C ASP A 43 -5.44 -24.53 14.00
N CYS A 44 -5.78 -24.31 12.74
CA CYS A 44 -6.59 -23.19 12.26
C CYS A 44 -8.04 -23.63 12.11
N ILE A 45 -8.91 -23.04 12.93
CA ILE A 45 -10.33 -23.42 13.08
C ILE A 45 -11.19 -22.32 12.45
N LEU A 46 -11.67 -22.56 11.23
CA LEU A 46 -12.38 -21.55 10.41
C LEU A 46 -13.84 -21.32 10.84
N SER A 47 -14.53 -22.35 11.32
CA SER A 47 -15.83 -22.20 11.98
C SER A 47 -15.98 -23.25 13.08
N ALA A 48 -16.69 -22.88 14.15
CA ALA A 48 -17.02 -23.81 15.23
C ALA A 48 -18.09 -24.85 14.81
N SER A 49 -18.78 -24.60 13.68
CA SER A 49 -19.84 -25.45 13.13
C SER A 49 -19.37 -26.44 12.06
N ASP A 50 -18.38 -26.09 11.23
CA ASP A 50 -18.07 -26.83 9.98
C ASP A 50 -16.81 -27.71 10.05
N ALA A 51 -16.18 -27.85 11.21
CA ALA A 51 -15.05 -28.76 11.42
C ALA A 51 -13.90 -28.64 10.38
N ILE A 52 -13.73 -27.47 9.75
CA ILE A 52 -12.62 -27.23 8.84
C ILE A 52 -11.41 -26.86 9.69
N HIS A 53 -10.55 -27.84 9.90
CA HIS A 53 -9.28 -27.75 10.60
C HIS A 53 -8.14 -27.77 9.58
N LEU A 54 -7.37 -26.70 9.50
CA LEU A 54 -6.14 -26.65 8.73
C LEU A 54 -4.95 -26.63 9.70
N THR A 55 -4.14 -27.69 9.68
CA THR A 55 -2.90 -27.72 10.47
C THR A 55 -1.77 -27.04 9.70
N VAL A 56 -1.13 -26.07 10.35
CA VAL A 56 0.08 -25.40 9.85
C VAL A 56 1.27 -25.68 10.78
N GLY A 57 2.47 -25.61 10.22
CA GLY A 57 3.71 -25.91 10.93
C GLY A 57 4.74 -24.79 10.80
N PRO A 58 6.01 -25.10 11.08
CA PRO A 58 7.10 -24.13 10.92
C PRO A 58 7.10 -23.50 9.53
N ASP A 59 7.58 -22.26 9.46
CA ASP A 59 7.73 -21.44 8.25
C ASP A 59 6.44 -20.90 7.67
N THR A 60 5.36 -21.05 8.43
CA THR A 60 4.05 -20.53 8.06
C THR A 60 3.76 -19.26 8.84
N ILE A 61 3.38 -18.20 8.12
CA ILE A 61 2.82 -16.98 8.72
C ILE A 61 1.31 -17.16 8.86
N VAL A 62 0.79 -16.81 10.04
CA VAL A 62 -0.63 -16.84 10.40
C VAL A 62 -1.07 -15.52 11.03
N GLY A 63 -2.35 -15.19 10.88
CA GLY A 63 -2.92 -13.93 11.38
C GLY A 63 -2.63 -12.72 10.49
N GLU A 64 -1.94 -12.91 9.37
CA GLU A 64 -1.63 -11.87 8.40
C GLU A 64 -2.87 -11.24 7.79
N ILE A 65 -3.96 -11.98 7.59
CA ILE A 65 -5.21 -11.40 7.06
C ILE A 65 -5.75 -10.34 8.01
N GLY A 66 -5.89 -10.67 9.30
CA GLY A 66 -6.41 -9.72 10.29
C GLY A 66 -5.48 -8.51 10.43
N PHE A 67 -4.18 -8.76 10.57
CA PHE A 67 -3.16 -7.73 10.67
C PHE A 67 -3.15 -6.78 9.46
N LEU A 68 -3.18 -7.31 8.23
CA LEU A 68 -3.06 -6.52 7.00
C LEU A 68 -4.38 -5.89 6.53
N THR A 69 -5.53 -6.44 6.93
CA THR A 69 -6.84 -5.90 6.56
C THR A 69 -7.41 -4.96 7.62
N GLY A 70 -6.89 -4.99 8.84
CA GLY A 70 -7.47 -4.28 10.00
C GLY A 70 -8.73 -4.96 10.55
N LYS A 71 -9.14 -6.11 9.99
CA LYS A 71 -10.32 -6.86 10.44
C LYS A 71 -9.95 -7.83 11.56
N GLY A 72 -10.96 -8.31 12.28
CA GLY A 72 -10.80 -9.41 13.23
C GLY A 72 -10.24 -10.68 12.58
N ALA A 73 -9.64 -11.56 13.37
CA ALA A 73 -9.06 -12.80 12.88
C ALA A 73 -10.13 -13.66 12.17
N THR A 74 -9.77 -14.22 11.01
CA THR A 74 -10.69 -15.04 10.20
C THR A 74 -10.95 -16.43 10.78
N ALA A 75 -10.09 -16.87 11.70
CA ALA A 75 -10.13 -18.18 12.32
C ALA A 75 -9.58 -18.12 13.75
N THR A 76 -9.97 -19.09 14.57
CA THR A 76 -9.31 -19.34 15.85
C THR A 76 -8.06 -20.17 15.61
N LEU A 77 -6.94 -19.79 16.21
CA LEU A 77 -5.66 -20.50 16.12
C LEU A 77 -5.34 -21.15 17.46
N ARG A 78 -5.12 -22.47 17.46
CA ARG A 78 -4.83 -23.24 18.67
C ARG A 78 -3.53 -24.03 18.53
N ALA A 79 -2.69 -24.02 19.56
CA ALA A 79 -1.47 -24.81 19.61
C ALA A 79 -1.77 -26.32 19.65
N LEU A 80 -1.02 -27.10 18.86
CA LEU A 80 -0.99 -28.56 18.90
C LEU A 80 0.37 -29.01 19.44
N GLY A 81 0.46 -29.16 20.76
CA GLY A 81 1.72 -29.25 21.49
C GLY A 81 2.38 -27.87 21.73
N PRO A 82 3.60 -27.84 22.30
CA PRO A 82 4.36 -26.60 22.46
C PRO A 82 4.66 -25.95 21.10
N VAL A 83 4.44 -24.63 21.01
CA VAL A 83 4.67 -23.83 19.81
C VAL A 83 5.61 -22.67 20.14
N GLU A 84 6.60 -22.45 19.29
CA GLU A 84 7.41 -21.22 19.29
C GLU A 84 7.07 -20.43 18.03
N ALA A 85 6.94 -19.11 18.18
CA ALA A 85 6.69 -18.22 17.07
C ALA A 85 7.42 -16.87 17.24
N LEU A 86 7.46 -16.12 16.15
CA LEU A 86 7.84 -14.70 16.15
C LEU A 86 6.57 -13.86 15.96
N SER A 87 6.33 -12.95 16.88
CA SER A 87 5.36 -11.85 16.73
C SER A 87 5.97 -10.76 15.86
N LEU A 88 5.26 -10.42 14.79
CA LEU A 88 5.63 -9.44 13.78
C LEU A 88 4.55 -8.36 13.72
N ASP A 89 4.81 -7.25 14.40
CA ASP A 89 3.96 -6.07 14.41
C ASP A 89 4.37 -5.06 13.31
N ALA A 90 3.65 -3.94 13.22
CA ALA A 90 3.98 -2.86 12.29
C ALA A 90 5.40 -2.31 12.50
N ALA A 91 5.86 -2.22 13.76
CA ALA A 91 7.19 -1.73 14.08
C ALA A 91 8.30 -2.69 13.62
N ALA A 92 8.08 -4.02 13.69
CA ALA A 92 8.99 -5.03 13.17
C ALA A 92 9.15 -4.90 11.65
N LEU A 93 8.03 -4.77 10.92
CA LEU A 93 8.08 -4.53 9.46
C LEU A 93 8.77 -3.21 9.10
N GLN A 94 8.60 -2.17 9.91
CA GLN A 94 9.29 -0.89 9.69
C GLN A 94 10.79 -1.02 9.90
N ARG A 95 11.23 -1.68 10.99
CA ARG A 95 12.66 -1.97 11.22
C ARG A 95 13.24 -2.77 10.05
N LEU A 96 12.52 -3.79 9.58
CA LEU A 96 12.93 -4.58 8.43
C LEU A 96 13.10 -3.72 7.15
N GLN A 97 12.14 -2.84 6.85
CA GLN A 97 12.22 -1.94 5.69
C GLN A 97 13.37 -0.93 5.78
N ARG A 98 13.63 -0.40 6.97
CA ARG A 98 14.70 0.57 7.20
C ARG A 98 16.09 -0.07 7.16
N ASP A 99 16.26 -1.18 7.87
CA ASP A 99 17.57 -1.76 8.13
C ASP A 99 17.98 -2.79 7.07
N MET A 100 17.01 -3.42 6.39
CA MET A 100 17.22 -4.48 5.39
C MET A 100 16.24 -4.38 4.19
N PRO A 101 16.25 -3.28 3.41
CA PRO A 101 15.21 -2.98 2.42
C PRO A 101 15.00 -4.06 1.35
N SER A 102 16.08 -4.66 0.81
CA SER A 102 15.96 -5.72 -0.20
C SER A 102 15.32 -7.00 0.36
N ILE A 103 15.63 -7.36 1.61
CA ILE A 103 14.97 -8.50 2.27
C ILE A 103 13.52 -8.16 2.62
N ALA A 104 13.25 -6.90 3.02
CA ALA A 104 11.90 -6.42 3.27
C ALA A 104 11.01 -6.56 2.03
N ALA A 105 11.49 -6.17 0.85
CA ALA A 105 10.76 -6.35 -0.40
C ALA A 105 10.41 -7.82 -0.66
N GLN A 106 11.35 -8.75 -0.43
CA GLN A 106 11.09 -10.19 -0.56
C GLN A 106 10.02 -10.69 0.43
N VAL A 107 10.05 -10.21 1.68
CA VAL A 107 9.02 -10.54 2.70
C VAL A 107 7.65 -9.99 2.30
N LEU A 108 7.57 -8.74 1.86
CA LEU A 108 6.29 -8.13 1.46
C LEU A 108 5.69 -8.82 0.22
N ARG A 109 6.51 -9.25 -0.74
CA ARG A 109 6.05 -10.10 -1.87
C ARG A 109 5.61 -11.49 -1.41
N HIS A 110 6.32 -12.09 -0.45
CA HIS A 110 5.92 -13.38 0.10
C HIS A 110 4.56 -13.31 0.81
N LEU A 111 4.33 -12.28 1.61
CA LEU A 111 3.04 -12.03 2.26
C LEU A 111 1.91 -11.83 1.23
N ALA A 112 2.20 -11.15 0.11
CA ALA A 112 1.23 -10.96 -0.96
C ALA A 112 0.82 -12.28 -1.61
N ARG A 113 1.77 -13.17 -1.89
CA ARG A 113 1.48 -14.52 -2.40
C ARG A 113 0.60 -15.31 -1.42
N LEU A 114 0.93 -15.26 -0.11
CA LEU A 114 0.12 -15.91 0.93
C LEU A 114 -1.31 -15.35 0.98
N MET A 115 -1.47 -14.03 0.86
CA MET A 115 -2.80 -13.41 0.81
C MET A 115 -3.58 -13.84 -0.44
N SER A 116 -2.97 -13.79 -1.62
CA SER A 116 -3.61 -14.19 -2.87
C SER A 116 -4.06 -15.66 -2.85
N GLU A 117 -3.24 -16.56 -2.29
CA GLU A 117 -3.59 -17.98 -2.12
C GLU A 117 -4.77 -18.19 -1.14
N ARG A 118 -4.92 -17.30 -0.14
CA ARG A 118 -5.96 -17.40 0.90
C ARG A 118 -7.23 -16.60 0.59
N GLN A 119 -7.20 -15.73 -0.42
CA GLN A 119 -8.25 -14.75 -0.72
C GLN A 119 -9.19 -15.15 -1.87
N GLU A 120 -9.12 -16.39 -2.36
CA GLU A 120 -10.08 -16.95 -3.33
C GLU A 120 -11.55 -17.01 -2.83
N GLN A 121 -11.89 -16.40 -1.68
CA GLN A 121 -13.22 -16.52 -1.04
C GLN A 121 -13.85 -15.23 -0.46
N ASN A 122 -13.41 -14.00 -0.79
CA ASN A 122 -14.18 -12.81 -0.39
C ASN A 122 -14.18 -11.71 -1.46
N GLU A 123 -15.28 -11.70 -2.23
CA GLU A 123 -15.64 -10.74 -3.27
C GLU A 123 -16.04 -9.35 -2.74
N ASP A 124 -16.16 -8.42 -3.70
CA ASP A 124 -17.00 -7.24 -3.74
C ASP A 124 -16.64 -6.00 -2.90
N LEU A 125 -15.82 -5.14 -3.51
CA LEU A 125 -15.91 -3.69 -3.33
C LEU A 125 -15.60 -2.96 -4.65
N LEU A 126 -16.45 -3.12 -5.65
CA LEU A 126 -16.71 -2.06 -6.63
C LEU A 126 -18.20 -1.74 -6.53
N ALA A 127 -18.57 -0.94 -5.52
CA ALA A 127 -19.82 -0.22 -5.61
C ALA A 127 -19.68 0.79 -6.76
N ASP A 128 -20.63 0.71 -7.68
CA ASP A 128 -20.79 1.57 -8.84
C ASP A 128 -20.45 3.04 -8.53
N SER A 129 -19.48 3.60 -9.25
CA SER A 129 -19.37 5.06 -9.35
C SER A 129 -20.19 5.53 -10.55
N ASP A 130 -21.31 6.20 -10.27
CA ASP A 130 -22.05 6.99 -11.25
C ASP A 130 -21.10 8.03 -11.90
N PRO A 131 -20.87 8.00 -13.22
CA PRO A 131 -20.02 8.94 -13.93
C PRO A 131 -20.57 10.38 -13.99
N GLY A 132 -21.73 10.66 -13.36
CA GLY A 132 -22.50 11.88 -13.58
C GLY A 132 -22.21 13.12 -12.71
N LYS A 133 -21.49 13.01 -11.57
CA LYS A 133 -21.32 14.18 -10.68
C LYS A 133 -20.02 14.94 -10.97
N ARG A 134 -20.11 16.00 -11.77
CA ARG A 134 -19.07 17.04 -11.85
C ARG A 134 -18.97 17.72 -10.48
N SER A 135 -17.97 17.37 -9.69
CA SER A 135 -17.56 18.13 -8.50
C SER A 135 -16.50 19.13 -8.94
N ASP A 136 -16.83 20.42 -8.84
CA ASP A 136 -15.93 21.54 -9.12
C ASP A 136 -14.99 21.74 -7.92
N PHE A 137 -13.92 20.96 -7.90
CA PHE A 137 -12.81 21.15 -6.96
C PHE A 137 -11.57 21.69 -7.67
N GLU A 138 -10.75 22.46 -6.96
CA GLU A 138 -9.44 22.93 -7.39
C GLU A 138 -8.37 21.92 -6.99
N ILE A 139 -7.29 21.80 -7.77
CA ILE A 139 -6.12 21.01 -7.37
C ILE A 139 -4.93 21.95 -7.28
N ILE A 140 -4.28 21.96 -6.12
CA ILE A 140 -3.11 22.80 -5.88
C ILE A 140 -1.92 21.95 -5.44
N ARG A 141 -0.73 22.36 -5.88
CA ARG A 141 0.53 21.87 -5.32
C ARG A 141 0.74 22.52 -3.96
N CYS A 142 1.05 21.72 -2.95
CA CYS A 142 1.40 22.23 -1.63
C CYS A 142 2.74 22.99 -1.73
N SER A 143 2.74 24.27 -1.39
CA SER A 143 3.92 25.14 -1.34
C SER A 143 4.11 25.81 0.03
N THR A 144 3.20 25.54 0.97
CA THR A 144 3.22 26.06 2.33
C THR A 144 3.08 24.91 3.34
N LEU A 145 3.55 25.13 4.56
CA LEU A 145 3.42 24.15 5.64
C LEU A 145 1.94 23.84 5.95
N ASP A 146 1.06 24.84 5.91
CA ASP A 146 -0.37 24.65 6.18
C ASP A 146 -1.04 23.72 5.15
N GLN A 147 -0.69 23.87 3.86
CA GLN A 147 -1.19 22.99 2.81
C GLN A 147 -0.67 21.57 2.97
N LEU A 148 0.63 21.41 3.30
CA LEU A 148 1.21 20.10 3.57
C LEU A 148 0.55 19.44 4.80
N ARG A 149 0.33 20.20 5.88
CA ARG A 149 -0.39 19.73 7.07
C ARG A 149 -1.81 19.31 6.74
N ALA A 150 -2.50 20.04 5.88
CA ALA A 150 -3.84 19.65 5.41
C ALA A 150 -3.83 18.35 4.61
N ALA A 151 -2.81 18.12 3.78
CA ALA A 151 -2.59 16.83 3.10
C ALA A 151 -2.36 15.70 4.10
N GLN A 152 -1.49 15.91 5.09
CA GLN A 152 -1.15 14.93 6.14
C GLN A 152 -2.35 14.57 7.02
N ARG A 153 -3.20 15.55 7.35
CA ARG A 153 -4.47 15.34 8.05
C ARG A 153 -5.44 14.53 7.20
N LEU A 154 -5.58 14.85 5.91
CA LEU A 154 -6.45 14.07 5.03
C LEU A 154 -5.98 12.61 4.91
N ARG A 155 -4.67 12.35 4.83
CA ARG A 155 -4.13 10.99 4.82
C ARG A 155 -4.53 10.23 6.09
N TYR A 156 -4.38 10.86 7.26
CA TYR A 156 -4.80 10.25 8.54
C TYR A 156 -6.31 9.95 8.55
N ASP A 157 -7.14 10.93 8.19
CA ASP A 157 -8.59 10.77 8.13
C ASP A 157 -8.98 9.59 7.23
N VAL A 158 -8.39 9.50 6.04
CA VAL A 158 -8.75 8.45 5.08
C VAL A 158 -8.19 7.09 5.50
N TYR A 159 -6.88 6.98 5.76
CA TYR A 159 -6.28 5.67 6.04
C TYR A 159 -6.64 5.16 7.44
N CYS A 160 -6.52 5.99 8.47
CA CYS A 160 -6.68 5.54 9.84
C CYS A 160 -8.12 5.59 10.33
N VAL A 161 -8.84 6.70 10.08
CA VAL A 161 -10.20 6.87 10.60
C VAL A 161 -11.22 6.16 9.72
N GLU A 162 -11.19 6.40 8.41
CA GLU A 162 -12.21 5.90 7.48
C GLU A 162 -11.99 4.43 7.12
N LEU A 163 -10.76 4.06 6.77
CA LEU A 163 -10.40 2.69 6.35
C LEU A 163 -9.96 1.79 7.52
N GLY A 164 -9.83 2.32 8.74
CA GLY A 164 -9.44 1.55 9.93
C GLY A 164 -8.02 0.97 9.86
N ARG A 165 -7.12 1.58 9.08
CA ARG A 165 -5.74 1.10 8.92
C ARG A 165 -4.85 1.56 10.06
N SER A 166 -3.96 0.68 10.50
CA SER A 166 -2.86 1.05 11.37
C SER A 166 -1.67 1.50 10.52
N SER A 167 -1.08 2.64 10.84
CA SER A 167 0.16 3.13 10.21
C SER A 167 1.16 3.52 11.30
N PRO A 168 2.43 3.09 11.22
CA PRO A 168 3.46 3.50 12.17
C PRO A 168 3.80 5.00 12.08
N PHE A 169 3.33 5.65 11.01
CA PHE A 169 3.53 7.07 10.71
C PHE A 169 2.33 7.95 11.11
N ALA A 170 1.31 7.35 11.72
CA ALA A 170 0.14 8.06 12.20
C ALA A 170 0.38 8.62 13.60
N ASP A 171 0.13 9.91 13.77
CA ASP A 171 0.03 10.59 15.05
C ASP A 171 -1.45 10.79 15.37
N ALA A 172 -1.97 10.03 16.32
CA ALA A 172 -3.37 10.07 16.69
C ALA A 172 -3.75 11.29 17.52
N ASP A 173 -2.79 11.90 18.24
CA ASP A 173 -3.04 13.08 19.06
C ASP A 173 -3.19 14.31 18.16
N GLU A 174 -2.32 14.43 17.15
CA GLU A 174 -2.36 15.52 16.16
C GLU A 174 -3.33 15.24 14.99
N GLY A 175 -3.71 13.97 14.79
CA GLY A 175 -4.58 13.54 13.70
C GLY A 175 -3.93 13.72 12.33
N ILE A 176 -2.65 13.38 12.22
CA ILE A 176 -1.85 13.53 11.00
C ILE A 176 -1.09 12.25 10.68
N LEU A 177 -0.75 12.07 9.40
CA LEU A 177 0.08 10.97 8.94
C LEU A 177 1.28 11.52 8.18
N VAL A 178 2.48 11.33 8.73
CA VAL A 178 3.76 11.90 8.25
C VAL A 178 4.82 10.81 8.17
N ASP A 179 5.40 10.62 6.99
CA ASP A 179 6.53 9.69 6.80
C ASP A 179 7.74 10.41 6.18
N ASP A 180 8.87 9.71 6.10
CA ASP A 180 10.16 10.25 5.65
C ASP A 180 10.10 10.87 4.24
N LEU A 181 9.18 10.41 3.39
CA LEU A 181 9.04 10.93 2.03
C LEU A 181 8.38 12.32 2.00
N ASP A 182 7.81 12.83 3.10
CA ASP A 182 7.34 14.22 3.17
C ASP A 182 8.50 15.23 3.20
N GLU A 183 9.74 14.80 3.45
CA GLU A 183 10.92 15.68 3.42
C GLU A 183 11.23 16.18 1.99
N HIS A 184 11.06 15.31 0.99
CA HIS A 184 11.44 15.59 -0.40
C HIS A 184 10.25 15.51 -1.37
N GLY A 185 9.21 14.77 -1.02
CA GLY A 185 8.05 14.53 -1.87
C GLY A 185 7.17 15.78 -2.04
N THR A 186 6.72 16.01 -3.26
CA THR A 186 5.82 17.12 -3.58
C THR A 186 4.36 16.67 -3.44
N SER A 187 3.66 17.22 -2.45
CA SER A 187 2.25 16.91 -2.19
C SER A 187 1.29 17.81 -2.97
N PHE A 188 0.15 17.26 -3.34
CA PHE A 188 -0.97 17.95 -3.99
C PHE A 188 -2.23 17.72 -3.17
N ILE A 189 -3.10 18.73 -3.11
CA ILE A 189 -4.41 18.63 -2.49
C ILE A 189 -5.51 19.03 -3.46
N ALA A 190 -6.64 18.32 -3.40
CA ALA A 190 -7.89 18.70 -4.03
C ALA A 190 -8.78 19.43 -3.01
N LEU A 191 -9.21 20.63 -3.36
CA LEU A 191 -9.98 21.54 -2.53
C LEU A 191 -11.38 21.75 -3.12
N GLU A 192 -12.41 21.40 -2.37
CA GLU A 192 -13.79 21.73 -2.70
C GLU A 192 -14.34 22.67 -1.62
N THR A 193 -14.70 23.89 -1.97
CA THR A 193 -15.26 24.88 -1.03
C THR A 193 -14.39 25.12 0.22
N GLY A 194 -13.07 25.05 0.07
CA GLY A 194 -12.09 25.20 1.17
C GLY A 194 -11.82 23.92 1.97
N LEU A 195 -12.51 22.81 1.68
CA LEU A 195 -12.27 21.52 2.30
C LEU A 195 -11.32 20.67 1.47
N VAL A 196 -10.35 20.04 2.13
CA VAL A 196 -9.46 19.06 1.49
C VAL A 196 -10.20 17.74 1.33
N ILE A 197 -10.45 17.35 0.07
CA ILE A 197 -11.21 16.14 -0.29
C ILE A 197 -10.33 15.04 -0.91
N GLY A 198 -9.14 15.41 -1.40
CA GLY A 198 -8.18 14.48 -2.01
C GLY A 198 -6.73 14.93 -1.82
N THR A 199 -5.80 13.97 -1.83
CA THR A 199 -4.36 14.22 -1.77
C THR A 199 -3.61 13.15 -2.56
N ALA A 200 -2.44 13.52 -3.07
CA ALA A 200 -1.43 12.62 -3.61
C ALA A 200 -0.05 13.23 -3.44
N ARG A 201 1.00 12.41 -3.44
CA ARG A 201 2.39 12.86 -3.34
C ARG A 201 3.21 12.31 -4.49
N VAL A 202 3.96 13.18 -5.15
CA VAL A 202 4.92 12.85 -6.20
C VAL A 202 6.32 12.80 -5.59
N ASN A 203 7.02 11.69 -5.77
CA ASN A 203 8.39 11.50 -5.32
C ASN A 203 9.27 11.31 -6.56
N LEU A 204 10.15 12.26 -6.86
CA LEU A 204 11.08 12.13 -7.97
C LEU A 204 12.29 11.33 -7.50
N GLY A 205 12.74 10.34 -8.28
CA GLY A 205 13.79 9.43 -7.81
C GLY A 205 15.15 10.07 -7.54
N ARG A 206 15.37 11.29 -8.04
CA ARG A 206 16.58 12.10 -7.81
C ARG A 206 16.51 13.02 -6.57
N ASP A 207 15.32 13.20 -5.97
CA ASP A 207 15.12 14.24 -4.95
C ASP A 207 15.38 13.74 -3.52
N GLY A 208 15.48 12.43 -3.30
CA GLY A 208 15.74 11.86 -1.98
C GLY A 208 15.66 10.34 -1.95
N ALA A 209 15.93 9.76 -0.78
CA ALA A 209 15.84 8.33 -0.57
C ALA A 209 14.37 7.85 -0.66
N LEU A 210 14.11 6.84 -1.49
CA LEU A 210 12.77 6.28 -1.69
C LEU A 210 12.53 4.98 -0.88
N GLY A 211 13.49 4.60 -0.04
CA GLY A 211 13.43 3.39 0.77
C GLY A 211 13.26 2.13 -0.09
N VAL A 212 12.27 1.31 0.28
CA VAL A 212 12.00 0.01 -0.36
C VAL A 212 11.19 0.11 -1.66
N LEU A 213 10.65 1.30 -1.98
CA LEU A 213 9.73 1.47 -3.12
C LEU A 213 10.35 1.13 -4.49
N PRO A 214 11.60 1.51 -4.82
CA PRO A 214 12.17 1.19 -6.13
C PRO A 214 12.24 -0.31 -6.44
N ASP A 215 12.58 -1.12 -5.42
CA ASP A 215 12.53 -2.58 -5.52
C ASP A 215 11.08 -3.03 -5.70
N LEU A 216 10.19 -2.70 -4.76
CA LEU A 216 8.78 -3.14 -4.77
C LEU A 216 8.09 -2.85 -6.11
N TYR A 217 8.34 -1.68 -6.69
CA TYR A 217 7.71 -1.19 -7.91
C TYR A 217 8.43 -1.69 -9.17
N GLY A 218 9.51 -2.48 -9.01
CA GLY A 218 10.21 -3.16 -10.09
C GLY A 218 10.97 -2.20 -11.00
N ILE A 219 11.46 -1.08 -10.47
CA ILE A 219 12.13 -0.05 -11.29
C ILE A 219 13.40 -0.62 -11.92
N GLU A 220 14.23 -1.32 -11.15
CA GLU A 220 15.47 -1.94 -11.65
C GLU A 220 15.24 -3.00 -12.73
N ALA A 221 14.08 -3.66 -12.70
CA ALA A 221 13.69 -4.66 -13.71
C ALA A 221 12.98 -4.04 -14.92
N SER A 222 12.67 -2.75 -14.86
CA SER A 222 12.03 -1.99 -15.93
C SER A 222 13.09 -1.34 -16.85
N PRO A 223 12.71 -0.82 -18.03
CA PRO A 223 13.63 -0.07 -18.88
C PRO A 223 13.90 1.36 -18.39
N PHE A 224 13.35 1.78 -17.24
CA PHE A 224 13.43 3.16 -16.76
C PHE A 224 14.44 3.32 -15.62
N GLU A 225 15.22 4.40 -15.71
CA GLU A 225 16.15 4.81 -14.65
C GLU A 225 15.41 5.47 -13.49
N LEU A 226 15.83 5.17 -12.25
CA LEU A 226 15.20 5.72 -11.04
C LEU A 226 15.24 7.26 -11.02
N GLU A 227 16.38 7.85 -11.34
CA GLU A 227 16.60 9.32 -11.33
C GLU A 227 15.66 10.07 -12.30
N ASN A 228 15.23 9.39 -13.36
CA ASN A 228 14.33 9.89 -14.39
C ASN A 228 12.90 9.37 -14.24
N SER A 229 12.54 8.89 -13.05
CA SER A 229 11.21 8.34 -12.77
C SER A 229 10.54 9.06 -11.61
N ALA A 230 9.21 9.04 -11.59
CA ALA A 230 8.39 9.51 -10.47
C ALA A 230 7.62 8.34 -9.84
N ILE A 231 7.55 8.29 -8.51
CA ILE A 231 6.67 7.39 -7.76
C ILE A 231 5.54 8.20 -7.14
N ILE A 232 4.28 7.82 -7.41
CA ILE A 232 3.12 8.45 -6.78
C ILE A 232 2.71 7.64 -5.55
N THR A 233 2.67 8.30 -4.39
CA THR A 233 2.25 7.70 -3.12
C THR A 233 1.14 8.54 -2.47
N LYS A 234 0.56 8.01 -1.38
CA LYS A 234 -0.46 8.70 -0.55
C LYS A 234 -1.64 9.25 -1.35
N TYR A 235 -2.10 8.46 -2.31
CA TYR A 235 -3.26 8.77 -3.12
C TYR A 235 -4.53 8.49 -2.30
N ALA A 236 -5.00 9.49 -1.56
CA ALA A 236 -6.13 9.37 -0.64
C ALA A 236 -7.25 10.35 -1.01
N VAL A 237 -8.47 9.83 -1.12
CA VAL A 237 -9.68 10.60 -1.45
C VAL A 237 -10.77 10.17 -0.49
N ARG A 238 -11.52 11.14 0.06
CA ARG A 238 -12.66 10.88 0.95
C ARG A 238 -13.71 10.03 0.25
N ASP A 239 -14.35 9.11 0.97
CA ASP A 239 -15.32 8.17 0.40
C ASP A 239 -16.41 8.83 -0.45
N SER A 240 -16.95 9.97 0.03
CA SER A 240 -17.97 10.77 -0.66
C SER A 240 -17.57 11.32 -2.03
N HIS A 241 -16.27 11.29 -2.34
CA HIS A 241 -15.67 11.82 -3.56
C HIS A 241 -14.89 10.73 -4.32
N ARG A 242 -14.98 9.47 -3.87
CA ARG A 242 -14.41 8.33 -4.58
C ARG A 242 -15.25 7.99 -5.80
N GLY A 243 -14.58 7.67 -6.90
CA GLY A 243 -15.19 7.34 -8.18
C GLY A 243 -14.99 8.43 -9.24
N GLY A 244 -15.21 8.05 -10.50
CA GLY A 244 -15.28 8.97 -11.65
C GLY A 244 -14.06 9.88 -11.88
N PHE A 245 -14.36 11.14 -12.23
CA PHE A 245 -13.40 12.17 -12.66
C PHE A 245 -12.42 12.63 -11.58
N THR A 246 -12.67 12.40 -10.28
CA THR A 246 -11.82 12.94 -9.21
C THR A 246 -10.39 12.38 -9.30
N TYR A 247 -10.28 11.05 -9.41
CA TYR A 247 -9.01 10.36 -9.62
C TYR A 247 -8.31 10.83 -10.91
N LEU A 248 -9.06 10.91 -12.01
CA LEU A 248 -8.50 11.36 -13.29
C LEU A 248 -8.02 12.81 -13.26
N ARG A 249 -8.72 13.70 -12.57
CA ARG A 249 -8.34 15.12 -12.45
C ARG A 249 -7.09 15.30 -11.58
N LEU A 250 -7.04 14.65 -10.40
CA LEU A 250 -5.85 14.71 -9.55
C LEU A 250 -4.64 14.09 -10.26
N PHE A 251 -4.82 12.96 -10.94
CA PHE A 251 -3.80 12.35 -11.79
C PHE A 251 -3.37 13.26 -12.95
N SER A 252 -4.30 13.96 -13.61
CA SER A 252 -3.99 14.91 -14.68
C SER A 252 -3.15 16.10 -14.21
N ALA A 253 -3.49 16.67 -13.05
CA ALA A 253 -2.71 17.75 -12.43
C ALA A 253 -1.29 17.29 -12.05
N ILE A 254 -1.16 16.08 -11.49
CA ILE A 254 0.12 15.42 -11.25
C ILE A 254 0.88 15.24 -12.58
N GLY A 255 0.20 14.75 -13.62
CA GLY A 255 0.79 14.54 -14.94
C GLY A 255 1.39 15.81 -15.54
N THR A 256 0.79 16.98 -15.31
CA THR A 256 1.38 18.27 -15.72
C THR A 256 2.67 18.57 -14.95
N TYR A 257 2.69 18.37 -13.63
CA TYR A 257 3.89 18.57 -12.82
C TYR A 257 5.01 17.60 -13.19
N VAL A 258 4.67 16.32 -13.35
CA VAL A 258 5.59 15.26 -13.74
C VAL A 258 6.19 15.53 -15.12
N HIS A 259 5.38 15.97 -16.09
CA HIS A 259 5.86 16.38 -17.41
C HIS A 259 6.85 17.55 -17.32
N ALA A 260 6.54 18.58 -16.54
CA ALA A 260 7.45 19.70 -16.31
C ALA A 260 8.75 19.27 -15.60
N SER A 261 8.69 18.20 -14.80
CA SER A 261 9.82 17.60 -14.10
C SER A 261 10.68 16.71 -14.99
N ARG A 262 10.34 16.53 -16.27
CA ARG A 262 11.12 15.78 -17.28
C ARG A 262 11.51 14.37 -16.83
N VAL A 263 10.54 13.62 -16.31
CA VAL A 263 10.70 12.19 -16.06
C VAL A 263 10.12 11.39 -17.22
N ASP A 264 10.62 10.17 -17.40
CA ASP A 264 10.24 9.24 -18.47
C ASP A 264 9.09 8.31 -18.06
N ALA A 265 8.92 8.07 -16.76
CA ALA A 265 7.94 7.12 -16.26
C ALA A 265 7.29 7.54 -14.94
N ILE A 266 6.04 7.10 -14.75
CA ILE A 266 5.31 7.17 -13.48
C ILE A 266 5.09 5.76 -12.94
N PHE A 267 5.60 5.49 -11.76
CA PHE A 267 5.38 4.26 -11.00
C PHE A 267 4.30 4.48 -9.94
N ILE A 268 3.38 3.53 -9.84
CA ILE A 268 2.32 3.48 -8.83
C ILE A 268 2.16 2.05 -8.32
N ASP A 269 1.51 1.91 -7.18
CA ASP A 269 0.86 0.67 -6.80
C ASP A 269 -0.66 0.88 -6.76
N CYS A 270 -1.41 -0.20 -6.91
CA CYS A 270 -2.85 -0.15 -6.73
C CYS A 270 -3.39 -1.46 -6.18
N VAL A 271 -4.53 -1.39 -5.49
CA VAL A 271 -5.26 -2.61 -5.10
C VAL A 271 -5.69 -3.39 -6.35
N PRO A 272 -5.68 -4.75 -6.34
CA PRO A 272 -5.89 -5.57 -7.54
C PRO A 272 -7.10 -5.22 -8.41
N LYS A 273 -8.21 -4.84 -7.80
CA LYS A 273 -9.44 -4.43 -8.50
C LYS A 273 -9.26 -3.20 -9.43
N LEU A 274 -8.27 -2.35 -9.15
CA LEU A 274 -7.98 -1.15 -9.96
C LEU A 274 -6.96 -1.42 -11.08
N ALA A 275 -6.27 -2.55 -11.08
CA ALA A 275 -5.22 -2.83 -12.06
C ALA A 275 -5.74 -2.82 -13.50
N ARG A 276 -6.96 -3.35 -13.73
CA ARG A 276 -7.60 -3.31 -15.06
C ARG A 276 -7.95 -1.89 -15.50
N PHE A 277 -8.41 -1.04 -14.57
CA PHE A 277 -8.69 0.37 -14.86
C PHE A 277 -7.42 1.11 -15.24
N TYR A 278 -6.35 1.00 -14.45
CA TYR A 278 -5.06 1.62 -14.77
C TYR A 278 -4.47 1.08 -16.09
N GLY A 279 -4.64 -0.22 -16.37
CA GLY A 279 -4.31 -0.81 -17.66
C GLY A 279 -4.99 -0.14 -18.85
N SER A 280 -6.27 0.24 -18.71
CA SER A 280 -6.99 0.97 -19.76
C SER A 280 -6.47 2.39 -20.00
N VAL A 281 -5.77 2.98 -19.02
CA VAL A 281 -5.14 4.31 -19.09
C VAL A 281 -3.69 4.23 -19.61
N GLY A 282 -3.16 3.01 -19.82
CA GLY A 282 -1.83 2.76 -20.36
C GLY A 282 -0.77 2.33 -19.35
N PHE A 283 -1.16 2.08 -18.09
CA PHE A 283 -0.24 1.50 -17.12
C PHE A 283 -0.01 0.01 -17.39
N GLU A 284 1.21 -0.44 -17.20
CA GLU A 284 1.61 -1.85 -17.33
C GLU A 284 2.14 -2.36 -15.99
N ARG A 285 1.92 -3.65 -15.70
CA ARG A 285 2.43 -4.29 -14.48
C ARG A 285 3.95 -4.44 -14.57
N THR A 286 4.67 -4.08 -13.52
CA THR A 286 6.15 -4.09 -13.52
C THR A 286 6.76 -5.25 -12.73
N GLY A 287 5.98 -5.93 -11.90
CA GLY A 287 6.51 -7.03 -11.09
C GLY A 287 5.45 -7.75 -10.27
N ASP A 288 5.95 -8.56 -9.34
CA ASP A 288 5.13 -9.34 -8.41
C ASP A 288 4.34 -8.44 -7.46
N ASP A 289 3.15 -8.89 -7.09
CA ASP A 289 2.34 -8.22 -6.06
C ASP A 289 3.08 -8.20 -4.73
N PHE A 290 2.81 -7.17 -3.94
CA PHE A 290 3.40 -6.98 -2.62
C PHE A 290 2.38 -6.46 -1.63
N ILE A 291 2.70 -6.58 -0.35
CA ILE A 291 1.91 -5.96 0.72
C ILE A 291 2.43 -4.56 0.98
N HIS A 292 1.61 -3.56 0.69
CA HIS A 292 1.81 -2.21 1.19
C HIS A 292 1.15 -2.10 2.57
N TYR A 293 1.84 -1.55 3.56
CA TYR A 293 1.34 -1.45 4.93
C TYR A 293 0.05 -0.60 5.10
N GLU A 294 -0.26 0.27 4.13
CA GLU A 294 -1.46 1.12 4.12
C GLU A 294 -2.52 0.63 3.13
N ASN A 295 -2.11 0.20 1.93
CA ASN A 295 -3.04 -0.24 0.88
C ASN A 295 -3.41 -1.73 0.99
N GLY A 296 -2.62 -2.53 1.73
CA GLY A 296 -2.71 -3.98 1.74
C GLY A 296 -2.10 -4.59 0.47
N LEU A 297 -2.71 -5.67 -0.05
CA LEU A 297 -2.28 -6.30 -1.29
C LEU A 297 -2.30 -5.29 -2.45
N SER A 298 -1.15 -5.15 -3.10
CA SER A 298 -0.90 -4.08 -4.07
C SER A 298 -0.15 -4.60 -5.30
N VAL A 299 -0.59 -4.16 -6.48
CA VAL A 299 -0.04 -4.47 -7.80
C VAL A 299 0.85 -3.31 -8.24
N PRO A 300 2.17 -3.52 -8.44
CA PRO A 300 3.05 -2.48 -8.94
C PRO A 300 2.85 -2.26 -10.45
N MET A 301 2.77 -0.99 -10.85
CA MET A 301 2.53 -0.61 -12.24
C MET A 301 3.36 0.61 -12.67
N VAL A 302 3.61 0.74 -13.98
CA VAL A 302 4.32 1.85 -14.60
C VAL A 302 3.54 2.42 -15.78
N LEU A 303 3.59 3.73 -15.96
CA LEU A 303 3.19 4.42 -17.17
C LEU A 303 4.43 5.00 -17.85
N ASP A 304 4.72 4.52 -19.06
CA ASP A 304 5.70 5.15 -19.96
C ASP A 304 5.14 6.47 -20.48
N LEU A 305 5.71 7.59 -20.03
CA LEU A 305 5.24 8.91 -20.41
C LEU A 305 5.57 9.24 -21.85
N ASN A 306 6.70 8.77 -22.37
CA ASN A 306 7.10 9.00 -23.75
C ASN A 306 6.11 8.31 -24.70
N ALA A 307 5.83 7.02 -24.48
CA ALA A 307 4.84 6.29 -25.26
C ALA A 307 3.42 6.83 -25.07
N PHE A 308 3.07 7.26 -23.85
CA PHE A 308 1.76 7.86 -23.57
C PHE A 308 1.54 9.16 -24.36
N PHE A 309 2.54 10.06 -24.39
CA PHE A 309 2.44 11.32 -25.12
C PHE A 309 2.47 11.14 -26.64
N GLU A 310 3.16 10.13 -27.17
CA GLU A 310 3.14 9.82 -28.60
C GLU A 310 1.74 9.42 -29.09
N ARG A 311 0.98 8.72 -28.25
CA ARG A 311 -0.38 8.25 -28.54
C ARG A 311 -1.45 9.34 -28.42
N MET A 312 -1.13 10.49 -27.82
CA MET A 312 -2.07 11.61 -27.69
C MET A 312 -2.34 12.30 -29.04
N PRO A 313 -3.57 12.82 -29.27
CA PRO A 313 -3.89 13.63 -30.44
C PRO A 313 -2.92 14.80 -30.59
N LEU A 314 -2.54 15.12 -31.84
CA LEU A 314 -1.54 16.15 -32.16
C LEU A 314 -1.88 17.52 -31.55
N GLU A 315 -3.17 17.89 -31.53
CA GLU A 315 -3.65 19.15 -30.95
C GLU A 315 -3.39 19.24 -29.44
N GLU A 316 -3.51 18.12 -28.73
CA GLU A 316 -3.29 18.04 -27.28
C GLU A 316 -1.78 18.08 -26.95
N ARG A 317 -0.96 17.41 -27.79
CA ARG A 317 0.51 17.48 -27.73
C ARG A 317 1.01 18.92 -27.93
N LEU A 318 0.46 19.64 -28.91
CA LEU A 318 0.82 21.03 -29.21
C LEU A 318 0.40 22.01 -28.10
N ARG A 319 -0.68 21.72 -27.37
CA ARG A 319 -1.13 22.55 -26.23
C ARG A 319 -0.20 22.41 -25.02
N ARG A 320 0.31 21.21 -24.75
CA ARG A 320 1.22 20.92 -23.62
C ARG A 320 2.66 21.39 -23.84
N ASN A 321 3.13 21.43 -25.10
CA ASN A 321 4.47 21.92 -25.45
C ASN A 321 4.59 23.45 -25.54
N ARG A 322 3.56 24.22 -25.15
CA ARG A 322 3.69 25.68 -25.07
C ARG A 322 4.49 26.04 -23.81
N PRO A 323 5.62 26.76 -23.93
CA PRO A 323 6.26 27.34 -22.76
C PRO A 323 5.27 28.30 -22.08
N PHE A 324 5.21 28.25 -20.75
CA PHE A 324 4.48 29.23 -19.93
C PHE A 324 5.00 30.64 -20.19
#